data_AF-A0A127EFR6-F1
#
_entry.id   AF-A0A127EFR6-F1
#
_cell.length_a   1.000
_cell.length_b   1.000
_cell.length_c   1.000
_cell.angle_alpha   90.00
_cell.angle_beta   90.00
_cell.angle_gamma   90.00
#
_symmetry.space_group_name_H-M   'P 1'
#
loop_
_entity.id
_entity.type
_entity.pdbx_description
1 polymer ?
#
loop_
_entity_poly.entity_id
_entity_poly.type
_entity_poly.pdbx_seq_one_letter_code
_entity_poly.pdbx_strand_id
1 'polypeptide(L)'
;MEKKKLIIGGVILGVLVVGGTIFALNKGKSNKQEVAKVETSNNNVISEQNDENKGLSDEELKKKYYLLENSNISVNDRVEASEVARKFAKDMTEFDINDPKKNEAEALSLVSTDIDKEVQGYFMTLGQSKEIKEKKITKIRSEERNNKDDNGYIYIYVTVAYDSIDENNEKKQDSKSYKMQLLKIDGKYKVTSYKEY
;
A
#
# COMPACT_ATOMS: atom_id res chain seq x y z
N MET A 1 -30.40 -0.95 -50.77
CA MET A 1 -31.59 -1.74 -51.15
C MET A 1 -31.11 -3.18 -51.29
N GLU A 2 -31.57 -4.21 -50.58
CA GLU A 2 -32.68 -4.38 -49.64
C GLU A 2 -32.30 -5.44 -48.60
N LYS A 3 -32.87 -5.28 -47.40
CA LYS A 3 -32.80 -6.21 -46.27
C LYS A 3 -33.84 -7.31 -46.49
N LYS A 4 -33.51 -8.57 -46.26
CA LYS A 4 -34.51 -9.61 -45.97
C LYS A 4 -34.37 -10.08 -44.52
N LYS A 5 -35.43 -9.77 -43.76
CA LYS A 5 -35.75 -10.30 -42.43
C LYS A 5 -36.22 -11.75 -42.58
N LEU A 6 -35.99 -12.57 -41.55
CA LEU A 6 -36.96 -13.60 -41.17
C LEU A 6 -37.13 -13.58 -39.65
N ILE A 7 -38.37 -13.31 -39.26
CA ILE A 7 -38.95 -13.43 -37.92
C ILE A 7 -39.71 -14.76 -37.94
N ILE A 8 -39.56 -15.61 -36.94
CA ILE A 8 -40.49 -16.61 -36.38
C ILE A 8 -39.72 -17.16 -35.16
N GLY A 9 -40.21 -17.24 -33.93
CA GLY A 9 -41.50 -17.00 -33.32
C GLY A 9 -41.34 -17.48 -31.87
N GLY A 10 -41.81 -16.69 -30.91
CA GLY A 10 -41.73 -17.07 -29.50
C GLY A 10 -42.67 -18.23 -29.16
N VAL A 11 -42.28 -19.04 -28.18
CA VAL A 11 -43.23 -19.71 -27.27
C VAL A 11 -42.65 -19.64 -25.86
N ILE A 12 -43.54 -19.27 -24.96
CA ILE A 12 -43.39 -19.03 -23.53
C ILE A 12 -43.98 -20.25 -22.77
N LEU A 13 -43.47 -20.51 -21.56
CA LEU A 13 -44.08 -21.18 -20.39
C LEU A 13 -44.06 -22.73 -20.21
N GLY A 14 -43.83 -23.14 -18.95
CA GLY A 14 -44.25 -24.43 -18.33
C GLY A 14 -43.10 -25.24 -17.69
N VAL A 15 -42.54 -24.91 -16.51
CA VAL A 15 -42.92 -25.19 -15.09
C VAL A 15 -43.09 -26.69 -14.67
N LEU A 16 -42.45 -27.02 -13.51
CA LEU A 16 -42.70 -28.09 -12.51
C LEU A 16 -42.21 -29.53 -12.81
N VAL A 17 -41.70 -30.36 -11.88
CA VAL A 17 -41.18 -30.31 -10.49
C VAL A 17 -40.78 -31.78 -10.15
N VAL A 18 -39.99 -31.99 -9.10
CA VAL A 18 -40.03 -33.09 -8.09
C VAL A 18 -38.62 -33.56 -7.72
N GLY A 19 -38.28 -33.40 -6.44
CA GLY A 19 -37.11 -34.00 -5.81
C GLY A 19 -36.79 -33.41 -4.43
N GLY A 20 -37.77 -33.34 -3.52
CA GLY A 20 -37.53 -33.04 -2.09
C GLY A 20 -36.64 -34.11 -1.45
N THR A 21 -35.88 -33.79 -0.40
CA THR A 21 -36.40 -33.88 0.98
C THR A 21 -35.98 -32.73 1.89
N ILE A 22 -36.96 -32.34 2.69
CA ILE A 22 -36.94 -31.41 3.82
C ILE A 22 -36.07 -31.98 4.95
N PHE A 23 -35.14 -31.19 5.51
CA PHE A 23 -34.61 -31.43 6.85
C PHE A 23 -35.06 -30.29 7.78
N ALA A 24 -35.63 -30.71 8.90
CA ALA A 24 -36.47 -29.92 9.77
C ALA A 24 -35.70 -28.88 10.60
N LEU A 25 -36.35 -27.74 10.82
CA LEU A 25 -36.08 -26.81 11.92
C LEU A 25 -36.28 -27.55 13.26
N ASN A 26 -35.28 -27.50 14.13
CA ASN A 26 -35.48 -27.68 15.57
C ASN A 26 -35.04 -26.43 16.33
N LYS A 27 -35.94 -25.94 17.18
CA LYS A 27 -35.82 -24.71 17.97
C LYS A 27 -35.14 -25.03 19.30
N GLY A 28 -34.14 -24.21 19.63
CA GLY A 28 -33.81 -23.85 21.01
C GLY A 28 -32.76 -24.70 21.73
N LYS A 29 -31.53 -24.19 21.78
CA LYS A 29 -30.83 -23.88 23.04
C LYS A 29 -29.61 -23.02 22.75
N SER A 30 -29.52 -21.95 23.53
CA SER A 30 -28.42 -20.99 23.62
C SER A 30 -27.07 -21.67 23.67
N ASN A 31 -26.18 -21.31 22.74
CA ASN A 31 -24.77 -21.15 23.04
C ASN A 31 -24.23 -20.05 22.14
N LYS A 32 -23.66 -19.02 22.80
CA LYS A 32 -22.94 -17.91 22.18
C LYS A 32 -21.90 -18.49 21.24
N GLN A 33 -22.16 -18.41 19.94
CA GLN A 33 -21.11 -18.54 18.95
C GLN A 33 -20.44 -17.17 18.91
N GLU A 34 -19.34 -17.10 19.63
CA GLU A 34 -18.44 -15.95 19.70
C GLU A 34 -18.05 -15.61 18.27
N VAL A 35 -18.62 -14.51 17.75
CA VAL A 35 -18.13 -13.86 16.55
C VAL A 35 -16.68 -13.54 16.86
N ALA A 36 -15.76 -14.24 16.22
CA ALA A 36 -14.35 -13.91 16.27
C ALA A 36 -14.25 -12.44 15.90
N LYS A 37 -13.97 -11.61 16.92
CA LYS A 37 -13.52 -10.25 16.71
C LYS A 37 -12.33 -10.40 15.78
N VAL A 38 -12.48 -9.92 14.55
CA VAL A 38 -11.34 -9.45 13.79
C VAL A 38 -10.76 -8.36 14.68
N GLU A 39 -9.72 -8.72 15.43
CA GLU A 39 -8.88 -7.76 16.10
C GLU A 39 -8.37 -6.87 14.98
N THR A 40 -8.91 -5.66 14.95
CA THR A 40 -8.33 -4.53 14.25
C THR A 40 -6.89 -4.46 14.74
N SER A 41 -5.95 -5.01 13.96
CA SER A 41 -4.53 -4.87 14.25
C SER A 41 -4.26 -3.39 14.36
N ASN A 42 -4.00 -2.98 15.60
CA ASN A 42 -3.88 -1.60 16.00
C ASN A 42 -2.80 -0.93 15.15
N ASN A 43 -3.12 0.30 14.73
CA ASN A 43 -2.33 1.21 13.90
C ASN A 43 -1.01 1.66 14.54
N ASN A 44 -0.18 0.73 15.03
CA ASN A 44 0.99 1.04 15.86
C ASN A 44 2.31 1.08 15.10
N VAL A 45 2.33 0.90 13.78
CA VAL A 45 3.60 0.92 13.04
C VAL A 45 4.14 2.36 12.86
N ILE A 46 3.26 3.37 12.91
CA ILE A 46 3.69 4.79 12.89
C ILE A 46 4.14 5.26 14.28
N SER A 47 3.71 4.62 15.37
CA SER A 47 4.01 5.11 16.72
C SER A 47 5.48 4.98 17.11
N GLU A 48 6.23 4.01 16.58
CA GLU A 48 7.67 3.88 16.88
C GLU A 48 8.53 4.96 16.18
N GLN A 49 8.12 5.46 15.01
CA GLN A 49 8.85 6.53 14.30
C GLN A 49 8.58 7.93 14.88
N ASN A 50 7.48 8.10 15.63
CA ASN A 50 7.13 9.36 16.28
C ASN A 50 8.08 9.75 17.42
N ASP A 51 8.84 8.81 18.00
CA ASP A 51 9.80 9.14 19.06
C ASP A 51 11.03 9.90 18.54
N GLU A 52 11.46 9.68 17.29
CA GLU A 52 12.61 10.41 16.71
C GLU A 52 12.32 11.89 16.39
N ASN A 53 11.03 12.25 16.28
CA ASN A 53 10.60 13.61 15.98
C ASN A 53 10.21 14.39 17.25
N LYS A 54 10.15 13.70 18.39
CA LYS A 54 9.66 14.25 19.64
C LYS A 54 10.56 15.39 20.12
N GLY A 55 9.97 16.58 20.26
CA GLY A 55 10.67 17.77 20.73
C GLY A 55 11.43 18.55 19.66
N LEU A 56 11.39 18.11 18.38
CA LEU A 56 11.89 18.93 17.28
C LEU A 56 10.93 20.09 17.00
N SER A 57 11.51 21.26 16.72
CA SER A 57 10.78 22.42 16.21
C SER A 57 10.39 22.24 14.74
N ASP A 58 9.42 23.02 14.28
CA ASP A 58 9.00 23.05 12.87
C ASP A 58 10.19 23.28 11.92
N GLU A 59 11.14 24.14 12.29
CA GLU A 59 12.32 24.43 11.47
C GLU A 59 13.33 23.27 11.42
N GLU A 60 13.43 22.48 12.49
CA GLU A 60 14.24 21.26 12.50
C GLU A 60 13.58 20.16 11.68
N LEU A 61 12.26 20.03 11.78
CA LEU A 61 11.48 19.09 10.97
C LEU A 61 11.58 19.42 9.49
N LYS A 62 11.44 20.70 9.10
CA LYS A 62 11.64 21.13 7.71
C LYS A 62 13.01 20.74 7.17
N LYS A 63 14.07 20.91 7.97
CA LYS A 63 15.43 20.51 7.57
C LYS A 63 15.59 18.99 7.49
N LYS A 64 15.07 18.24 8.46
CA LYS A 64 15.15 16.76 8.51
C LYS A 64 14.50 16.12 7.28
N TYR A 65 13.33 16.64 6.89
CA TYR A 65 12.51 16.09 5.81
C TYR A 65 12.65 16.83 4.48
N TYR A 66 13.50 17.87 4.42
CA TYR A 66 13.65 18.78 3.29
C TYR A 66 12.28 19.29 2.80
N LEU A 67 11.50 19.83 3.73
CA LEU A 67 10.19 20.42 3.45
C LEU A 67 10.33 21.79 2.79
N LEU A 68 9.34 22.16 1.98
CA LEU A 68 9.25 23.47 1.35
C LEU A 68 8.93 24.54 2.40
N GLU A 69 9.59 25.70 2.31
CA GLU A 69 9.38 26.79 3.27
C GLU A 69 7.98 27.39 3.18
N ASN A 70 7.46 27.55 1.96
CA ASN A 70 6.23 28.27 1.68
C ASN A 70 5.14 27.31 1.21
N SER A 71 4.59 26.53 2.15
CA SER A 71 3.46 25.62 1.92
C SER A 71 2.28 26.01 2.81
N ASN A 72 1.07 25.90 2.27
CA ASN A 72 -0.17 26.11 3.02
C ASN A 72 -0.55 24.89 3.89
N ILE A 73 0.16 23.77 3.73
CA ILE A 73 -0.04 22.55 4.50
C ILE A 73 0.81 22.61 5.77
N SER A 74 0.24 22.16 6.90
CA SER A 74 0.93 22.16 8.18
C SER A 74 2.24 21.35 8.13
N VAL A 75 3.23 21.72 8.93
CA VAL A 75 4.51 20.97 9.01
C VAL A 75 4.24 19.54 9.47
N ASN A 76 3.37 19.34 10.45
CA ASN A 76 3.01 18.01 10.97
C ASN A 76 2.44 17.08 9.90
N ASP A 77 1.50 17.58 9.09
CA ASP A 77 0.92 16.80 8.00
C ASP A 77 1.98 16.39 6.95
N ARG A 78 2.90 17.30 6.63
CA ARG A 78 3.98 17.04 5.67
C ARG A 78 5.04 16.09 6.20
N VAL A 79 5.30 16.12 7.51
CA VAL A 79 6.14 15.14 8.21
C VAL A 79 5.47 13.76 8.19
N GLU A 80 4.17 13.67 8.52
CA GLU A 80 3.41 12.42 8.46
C GLU A 80 3.46 11.81 7.06
N ALA A 81 3.18 12.60 6.02
CA ALA A 81 3.27 12.16 4.63
C ALA A 81 4.69 11.71 4.24
N SER A 82 5.73 12.41 4.72
CA SER A 82 7.11 12.04 4.47
C SER A 82 7.47 10.70 5.12
N GLU A 83 7.00 10.43 6.33
CA GLU A 83 7.21 9.14 7.00
C GLU A 83 6.46 8.01 6.31
N VAL A 84 5.20 8.22 5.91
CA VAL A 84 4.44 7.26 5.09
C VAL A 84 5.20 6.92 3.80
N ALA A 85 5.70 7.94 3.10
CA ALA A 85 6.47 7.76 1.86
C ALA A 85 7.77 6.99 2.09
N ARG A 86 8.52 7.31 3.16
CA ARG A 86 9.76 6.61 3.52
C ARG A 86 9.50 5.14 3.85
N LYS A 87 8.48 4.88 4.68
CA LYS A 87 8.11 3.51 5.04
C LYS A 87 7.68 2.70 3.81
N PHE A 88 6.83 3.28 2.94
CA PHE A 88 6.44 2.61 1.70
C PHE A 88 7.66 2.32 0.80
N ALA A 89 8.56 3.28 0.61
CA ALA A 89 9.79 3.06 -0.18
C ALA A 89 10.70 1.97 0.41
N LYS A 90 10.81 1.91 1.74
CA LYS A 90 11.55 0.85 2.44
C LYS A 90 10.91 -0.51 2.17
N ASP A 91 9.61 -0.63 2.40
CA ASP A 91 8.87 -1.88 2.28
C ASP A 91 8.89 -2.41 0.83
N MET A 92 8.85 -1.52 -0.16
CA MET A 92 9.01 -1.85 -1.59
C MET A 92 10.44 -2.22 -1.99
N THR A 93 11.46 -1.79 -1.24
CA THR A 93 12.88 -2.01 -1.63
C THR A 93 13.52 -3.17 -0.90
N GLU A 94 13.20 -3.34 0.38
CA GLU A 94 13.77 -4.37 1.23
C GLU A 94 13.24 -5.75 0.81
N PHE A 95 14.16 -6.70 0.66
CA PHE A 95 13.87 -7.99 0.04
C PHE A 95 14.69 -9.09 0.68
N ASP A 96 14.09 -10.27 0.85
CA ASP A 96 14.74 -11.51 1.25
C ASP A 96 14.13 -12.64 0.41
N ILE A 97 14.95 -13.40 -0.30
CA ILE A 97 14.52 -14.48 -1.18
C ILE A 97 13.81 -15.61 -0.42
N ASN A 98 14.06 -15.76 0.88
CA ASN A 98 13.43 -16.77 1.73
C ASN A 98 12.02 -16.34 2.20
N ASP A 99 11.76 -15.02 2.19
CA ASP A 99 10.44 -14.45 2.48
C ASP A 99 10.19 -13.21 1.59
N PRO A 100 9.97 -13.43 0.27
CA PRO A 100 9.92 -12.35 -0.71
C PRO A 100 8.71 -11.42 -0.52
N LYS A 101 7.72 -11.84 0.28
CA LYS A 101 6.47 -11.14 0.55
C LYS A 101 6.36 -10.58 1.96
N LYS A 102 7.42 -10.66 2.78
CA LYS A 102 7.41 -10.22 4.20
C LYS A 102 6.83 -8.82 4.42
N ASN A 103 7.04 -7.91 3.47
CA ASN A 103 6.64 -6.51 3.57
C ASN A 103 5.33 -6.19 2.83
N GLU A 104 4.68 -7.17 2.19
CA GLU A 104 3.51 -6.93 1.32
C GLU A 104 2.34 -6.30 2.07
N ALA A 105 1.96 -6.87 3.23
CA ALA A 105 0.84 -6.38 4.02
C ALA A 105 1.07 -4.94 4.54
N GLU A 106 2.30 -4.66 4.97
CA GLU A 106 2.71 -3.35 5.45
C GLU A 106 2.69 -2.30 4.33
N ALA A 107 3.24 -2.62 3.15
CA ALA A 107 3.18 -1.74 1.98
C ALA A 107 1.72 -1.46 1.56
N LEU A 108 0.87 -2.48 1.51
CA LEU A 108 -0.55 -2.35 1.16
C LEU A 108 -1.32 -1.49 2.17
N SER A 109 -0.92 -1.50 3.44
CA SER A 109 -1.53 -0.65 4.47
C SER A 109 -1.26 0.85 4.26
N LEU A 110 -0.25 1.21 3.46
CA LEU A 110 0.18 2.60 3.24
C LEU A 110 -0.38 3.21 1.95
N VAL A 111 -1.03 2.42 1.10
CA VAL A 111 -1.53 2.88 -0.20
C VAL A 111 -3.04 3.07 -0.22
N SER A 112 -3.51 3.85 -1.18
CA SER A 112 -4.93 3.95 -1.52
C SER A 112 -5.39 2.72 -2.32
N THR A 113 -6.70 2.52 -2.39
CA THR A 113 -7.33 1.45 -3.19
C THR A 113 -7.07 1.59 -4.69
N ASP A 114 -6.63 2.75 -5.16
CA ASP A 114 -6.40 2.99 -6.58
C ASP A 114 -5.14 2.29 -7.11
N ILE A 115 -4.18 1.97 -6.22
CA ILE A 115 -2.89 1.37 -6.58
C ILE A 115 -2.59 0.06 -5.84
N ASP A 116 -3.53 -0.48 -5.05
CA ASP A 116 -3.32 -1.69 -4.26
C ASP A 116 -2.93 -2.91 -5.12
N LYS A 117 -3.58 -3.08 -6.28
CA LYS A 117 -3.29 -4.14 -7.25
C LYS A 117 -1.91 -4.00 -7.90
N GLU A 118 -1.45 -2.78 -8.13
CA GLU A 118 -0.11 -2.53 -8.64
C GLU A 118 0.94 -3.02 -7.63
N VAL A 119 0.75 -2.66 -6.35
CA VAL A 119 1.62 -3.09 -5.25
C VAL A 119 1.57 -4.62 -5.07
N GLN A 120 0.39 -5.23 -5.07
CA GLN A 120 0.25 -6.70 -5.03
C GLN A 120 0.99 -7.37 -6.19
N GLY A 121 0.82 -6.84 -7.40
CA GLY A 121 1.50 -7.32 -8.60
C GLY A 121 3.02 -7.29 -8.46
N TYR A 122 3.57 -6.21 -7.89
CA TYR A 122 5.00 -6.13 -7.59
C TYR A 122 5.47 -7.27 -6.67
N PHE A 123 4.81 -7.47 -5.53
CA PHE A 123 5.17 -8.54 -4.58
C PHE A 123 4.96 -9.95 -5.14
N MET A 124 4.06 -10.15 -6.10
CA MET A 124 3.92 -11.44 -6.82
C MET A 124 5.13 -11.76 -7.73
N THR A 125 5.87 -10.74 -8.18
CA THR A 125 7.05 -10.92 -9.04
C THR A 125 8.35 -11.06 -8.26
N LEU A 126 8.36 -10.66 -6.99
CA LEU A 126 9.54 -10.77 -6.14
C LEU A 126 9.95 -12.23 -5.91
N GLY A 127 11.27 -12.47 -5.97
CA GLY A 127 11.86 -13.79 -5.77
C GLY A 127 11.70 -14.77 -6.94
N GLN A 128 11.13 -14.34 -8.07
CA GLN A 128 11.11 -15.15 -9.29
C GLN A 128 12.52 -15.31 -9.90
N SER A 129 13.34 -14.25 -9.82
CA SER A 129 14.79 -14.34 -10.07
C SER A 129 15.51 -14.77 -8.80
N LYS A 130 16.51 -15.64 -8.95
CA LYS A 130 17.40 -16.08 -7.86
C LYS A 130 18.72 -15.32 -7.81
N GLU A 131 18.93 -14.37 -8.72
CA GLU A 131 20.18 -13.61 -8.84
C GLU A 131 20.47 -12.79 -7.59
N ILE A 132 19.43 -12.23 -6.97
CA ILE A 132 19.53 -11.47 -5.72
C ILE A 132 18.91 -12.28 -4.59
N LYS A 133 19.65 -12.46 -3.50
CA LYS A 133 19.17 -13.10 -2.27
C LYS A 133 18.55 -12.10 -1.32
N GLU A 134 19.16 -10.93 -1.16
CA GLU A 134 18.76 -9.96 -0.15
C GLU A 134 18.98 -8.52 -0.65
N LYS A 135 18.08 -7.62 -0.28
CA LYS A 135 18.29 -6.17 -0.33
C LYS A 135 18.04 -5.60 1.05
N LYS A 136 19.08 -5.01 1.67
CA LYS A 136 19.02 -4.44 3.02
C LYS A 136 19.20 -2.93 2.97
N ILE A 137 18.25 -2.19 3.54
CA ILE A 137 18.31 -0.73 3.53
C ILE A 137 19.44 -0.24 4.44
N THR A 138 20.27 0.65 3.91
CA THR A 138 21.36 1.28 4.66
C THR A 138 21.10 2.75 4.95
N LYS A 139 20.36 3.43 4.06
CA LYS A 139 19.96 4.83 4.27
C LYS A 139 18.68 5.15 3.52
N ILE A 140 17.84 5.97 4.15
CA ILE A 140 16.64 6.51 3.52
C ILE A 140 16.52 8.02 3.80
N ARG A 141 16.15 8.79 2.78
CA ARG A 141 15.87 10.22 2.89
C ARG A 141 14.66 10.59 2.04
N SER A 142 13.90 11.57 2.48
CA SER A 142 12.79 12.15 1.73
C SER A 142 13.04 13.64 1.47
N GLU A 143 12.35 14.16 0.46
CA GLU A 143 12.31 15.58 0.12
C GLU A 143 10.93 15.95 -0.42
N GLU A 144 10.36 17.05 0.08
CA GLU A 144 9.10 17.59 -0.42
C GLU A 144 9.29 18.28 -1.78
N ARG A 145 8.40 18.00 -2.73
CA ARG A 145 8.42 18.61 -4.06
C ARG A 145 7.05 19.22 -4.38
N ASN A 146 7.02 20.30 -5.15
CA ASN A 146 5.83 20.80 -5.86
C ASN A 146 4.49 20.88 -5.09
N ASN A 147 4.46 21.23 -3.80
CA ASN A 147 3.20 21.40 -3.04
C ASN A 147 2.63 22.81 -3.10
N LYS A 148 2.62 23.41 -4.28
CA LYS A 148 2.02 24.74 -4.51
C LYS A 148 0.58 24.67 -5.02
N ASP A 149 0.14 23.47 -5.40
CA ASP A 149 -1.19 23.25 -5.92
C ASP A 149 -2.16 23.09 -4.74
N ASP A 150 -3.24 23.88 -4.72
CA ASP A 150 -4.28 23.84 -3.68
C ASP A 150 -5.23 22.65 -3.91
N ASN A 151 -4.66 21.44 -3.98
CA ASN A 151 -5.36 20.20 -4.32
C ASN A 151 -5.27 19.13 -3.21
N GLY A 152 -4.69 19.49 -2.07
CA GLY A 152 -4.54 18.60 -0.91
C GLY A 152 -3.49 17.50 -1.05
N TYR A 153 -2.83 17.39 -2.20
CA TYR A 153 -1.76 16.42 -2.41
C TYR A 153 -0.44 16.91 -1.84
N ILE A 154 0.34 15.94 -1.36
CA ILE A 154 1.73 16.14 -0.95
C ILE A 154 2.60 15.27 -1.84
N TYR A 155 3.53 15.86 -2.57
CA TYR A 155 4.50 15.13 -3.39
C TYR A 155 5.81 14.97 -2.65
N ILE A 156 6.24 13.72 -2.47
CA ILE A 156 7.47 13.38 -1.76
C ILE A 156 8.38 12.59 -2.70
N TYR A 157 9.64 13.00 -2.78
CA TYR A 157 10.71 12.25 -3.40
C TYR A 157 11.47 11.47 -2.33
N VAL A 158 11.62 10.15 -2.47
CA VAL A 158 12.36 9.32 -1.53
C VAL A 158 13.55 8.67 -2.23
N THR A 159 14.74 8.81 -1.66
CA THR A 159 15.93 8.05 -2.09
C THR A 159 16.24 6.97 -1.06
N VAL A 160 16.39 5.74 -1.53
CA VAL A 160 16.74 4.57 -0.72
C VAL A 160 18.09 4.04 -1.20
N ALA A 161 19.07 4.03 -0.31
CA ALA A 161 20.33 3.32 -0.51
C ALA A 161 20.26 1.97 0.21
N TYR A 162 20.79 0.93 -0.43
CA TYR A 162 20.71 -0.43 0.07
C TYR A 162 21.93 -1.24 -0.35
N ASP A 163 22.21 -2.26 0.44
CA ASP A 163 23.14 -3.31 0.08
C ASP A 163 22.36 -4.44 -0.60
N SER A 164 22.81 -4.87 -1.76
CA SER A 164 22.32 -6.05 -2.46
C SER A 164 23.30 -7.19 -2.28
N ILE A 165 22.80 -8.37 -1.90
CA ILE A 165 23.57 -9.60 -1.79
C ILE A 165 23.09 -10.56 -2.87
N ASP A 166 23.99 -11.00 -3.73
CA ASP A 166 23.68 -11.90 -4.84
C ASP A 166 23.76 -13.39 -4.45
N GLU A 167 23.52 -14.28 -5.41
CA GLU A 167 23.60 -15.73 -5.19
C GLU A 167 25.00 -16.22 -4.77
N ASN A 168 26.07 -15.49 -5.08
CA ASN A 168 27.45 -15.80 -4.70
C ASN A 168 27.85 -15.18 -3.36
N ASN A 169 26.92 -14.50 -2.68
CA ASN A 169 27.14 -13.70 -1.48
C ASN A 169 28.06 -12.49 -1.71
N GLU A 170 28.16 -12.02 -2.95
CA GLU A 170 28.81 -10.76 -3.25
C GLU A 170 27.90 -9.60 -2.84
N LYS A 171 28.50 -8.63 -2.16
CA LYS A 171 27.82 -7.46 -1.64
C LYS A 171 28.08 -6.26 -2.56
N LYS A 172 27.02 -5.67 -3.08
CA LYS A 172 27.06 -4.43 -3.86
C LYS A 172 26.20 -3.35 -3.20
N GLN A 173 26.74 -2.13 -3.10
CA GLN A 173 25.94 -0.98 -2.70
C GLN A 173 25.23 -0.38 -3.92
N ASP A 174 23.94 -0.12 -3.79
CA ASP A 174 23.12 0.48 -4.83
C ASP A 174 22.13 1.50 -4.23
N SER A 175 21.44 2.24 -5.10
CA SER A 175 20.40 3.17 -4.69
C SER A 175 19.32 3.29 -5.75
N LYS A 176 18.09 3.49 -5.30
CA LYS A 176 16.98 3.86 -6.18
C LYS A 176 16.14 4.96 -5.56
N SER A 177 15.30 5.57 -6.39
CA SER A 177 14.43 6.64 -5.93
C SER A 177 12.97 6.44 -6.32
N TYR A 178 12.09 7.05 -5.54
CA TYR A 178 10.66 7.04 -5.76
C TYR A 178 10.14 8.46 -5.78
N LYS A 179 9.30 8.79 -6.78
CA LYS A 179 8.41 9.95 -6.72
C LYS A 179 7.05 9.46 -6.28
N MET A 180 6.49 10.06 -5.24
CA MET A 180 5.21 9.66 -4.68
C MET A 180 4.26 10.85 -4.59
N GLN A 181 2.99 10.58 -4.80
CA GLN A 181 1.88 11.48 -4.50
C GLN A 181 1.12 10.89 -3.32
N LEU A 182 0.86 11.70 -2.30
CA LEU A 182 0.13 11.30 -1.11
C LEU A 182 -1.08 12.19 -0.87
N LEU A 183 -2.15 11.59 -0.36
CA LEU A 183 -3.38 12.27 0.03
C LEU A 183 -3.84 11.76 1.39
N LYS A 184 -4.49 12.63 2.18
CA LYS A 184 -5.11 12.24 3.44
C LYS A 184 -6.47 11.60 3.17
N ILE A 185 -6.60 10.31 3.41
CA ILE A 185 -7.82 9.51 3.21
C ILE A 185 -8.22 8.94 4.58
N ASP A 186 -9.47 9.20 4.99
CA ASP A 186 -9.99 8.79 6.31
C ASP A 186 -9.07 9.20 7.48
N GLY A 187 -8.51 10.41 7.39
CA GLY A 187 -7.65 11.00 8.41
C GLY A 187 -6.21 10.50 8.43
N LYS A 188 -5.78 9.67 7.48
CA LYS A 188 -4.40 9.16 7.39
C LYS A 188 -3.80 9.41 6.00
N TYR A 189 -2.51 9.72 5.93
CA TYR A 189 -1.85 9.81 4.63
C TYR A 189 -1.71 8.44 3.96
N LYS A 190 -2.00 8.41 2.66
CA LYS A 190 -1.89 7.24 1.80
C LYS A 190 -1.17 7.60 0.51
N VAL A 191 -0.33 6.70 0.00
CA VAL A 191 0.25 6.84 -1.34
C VAL A 191 -0.84 6.56 -2.38
N THR A 192 -1.08 7.53 -3.25
CA THR A 192 -2.08 7.43 -4.34
C THR A 192 -1.44 7.16 -5.69
N SER A 193 -0.17 7.48 -5.86
CA SER A 193 0.63 7.06 -7.01
C SER A 193 2.12 7.07 -6.65
N TYR A 194 2.90 6.23 -7.34
CA TYR A 194 4.36 6.27 -7.25
C TYR A 194 5.03 5.95 -8.59
N LYS A 195 6.29 6.35 -8.72
CA LYS A 195 7.17 5.97 -9.82
C LYS A 195 8.59 5.74 -9.32
N GLU A 196 9.13 4.56 -9.64
CA GLU A 196 10.52 4.17 -9.38
C GLU A 196 11.48 4.69 -10.47
N TYR A 197 12.70 5.06 -10.06
CA TYR A 197 13.80 5.57 -10.89
C TYR A 197 15.13 4.95 -10.47
#